data_AF-A0A8H2WZX0-F1
#
_entry.id   AF-A0A8H2WZX0-F1
#
_cell.length_a   1.000
_cell.length_b   1.000
_cell.length_c   1.000
_cell.angle_alpha   90.00
_cell.angle_beta   90.00
_cell.angle_gamma   90.00
#
_symmetry.space_group_name_H-M   'P 1'
#
loop_
_entity.id
_entity.type
_entity.pdbx_description
1 polymer ?
#
loop_
_entity_poly.entity_id
_entity_poly.type
_entity_poly.pdbx_seq_one_letter_code
_entity_poly.pdbx_strand_id
1 'polypeptide(L)'
;MTTQPVTALDSADFRDFSLKEVIRYNHNTAKVRVPSSRRQRDLCKGGGDDNEGKPVVRPYTPVSAPHTPGELALVIKRYPDGTDIHTLFHRNLIRHIMTQHSLAQPNETTKFKLIFGNVTPADILIREELDEMASKSNGRFEVRYIISRPDETWTGAKGRIDAKVIKSYLPGPELGSRVMVFVCGPPGQVAAVSGPKDGLAQGELGGALKDLGYVKEQVYYKF
;
A
#
# COMPACT_ATOMS: atom_id res chain seq x y z
N MET A 1 8.23 -40.82 -3.81
CA MET A 1 7.22 -40.21 -2.91
C MET A 1 6.93 -38.82 -3.42
N THR A 2 5.76 -38.61 -4.01
CA THR A 2 5.31 -37.30 -4.51
C THR A 2 4.97 -36.44 -3.30
N THR A 3 5.82 -35.47 -2.96
CA THR A 3 5.56 -34.49 -1.91
C THR A 3 4.28 -33.74 -2.29
N GLN A 4 3.24 -33.88 -1.47
CA GLN A 4 2.01 -33.15 -1.70
C GLN A 4 2.29 -31.64 -1.65
N PRO A 5 1.70 -30.84 -2.56
CA PRO A 5 1.88 -29.39 -2.57
C PRO A 5 1.35 -28.75 -1.27
N VAL A 6 2.24 -28.39 -0.34
CA VAL A 6 1.91 -27.74 0.95
C VAL A 6 1.36 -26.34 0.74
N THR A 7 0.09 -26.12 1.07
CA THR A 7 -0.60 -24.82 0.95
C THR A 7 0.24 -23.68 1.55
N ALA A 8 0.36 -22.56 0.82
CA ALA A 8 1.25 -21.46 1.20
C ALA A 8 0.79 -20.66 2.42
N LEU A 9 -0.48 -20.76 2.77
CA LEU A 9 -1.07 -20.04 3.89
C LEU A 9 -2.06 -20.96 4.58
N ASP A 10 -1.93 -21.07 5.89
CA ASP A 10 -2.87 -21.77 6.77
C ASP A 10 -3.47 -20.75 7.74
N SER A 11 -4.75 -20.91 8.06
CA SER A 11 -5.44 -20.00 8.99
C SER A 11 -5.35 -20.45 10.45
N ALA A 12 -5.02 -21.73 10.69
CA ALA A 12 -4.84 -22.32 12.01
C ALA A 12 -3.39 -22.21 12.48
N ASP A 13 -2.42 -22.43 11.58
CA ASP A 13 -1.00 -22.58 11.95
C ASP A 13 -0.04 -21.72 11.11
N PHE A 14 1.08 -21.30 11.71
CA PHE A 14 2.21 -20.75 10.95
C PHE A 14 2.92 -21.89 10.19
N ARG A 15 3.35 -21.58 8.97
CA ARG A 15 4.15 -22.50 8.15
C ARG A 15 5.46 -21.83 7.79
N ASP A 16 6.54 -22.58 7.95
CA ASP A 16 7.87 -22.13 7.56
C ASP A 16 8.02 -22.21 6.04
N PHE A 17 8.60 -21.16 5.47
CA PHE A 17 8.95 -21.11 4.07
C PHE A 17 10.45 -20.89 3.92
N SER A 18 11.11 -21.78 3.17
CA SER A 18 12.46 -21.51 2.69
C SER A 18 12.41 -20.34 1.72
N LEU A 19 13.15 -19.29 2.05
CA LEU A 19 13.33 -18.13 1.20
C LEU A 19 13.90 -18.55 -0.15
N LYS A 20 13.17 -18.29 -1.24
CA LYS A 20 13.62 -18.62 -2.59
C LYS A 20 14.55 -17.56 -3.15
N GLU A 21 14.18 -16.29 -2.97
CA GLU A 21 14.88 -15.16 -3.60
C GLU A 21 14.64 -13.87 -2.82
N VAL A 22 15.68 -13.03 -2.73
CA VAL A 22 15.60 -11.65 -2.26
C VAL A 22 16.14 -10.74 -3.36
N ILE A 23 15.26 -9.95 -3.97
CA ILE A 23 15.62 -8.94 -4.97
C ILE A 23 15.62 -7.58 -4.29
N ARG A 24 16.80 -6.98 -4.15
CA ARG A 24 16.92 -5.63 -3.58
C ARG A 24 16.26 -4.61 -4.51
N TYR A 25 15.41 -3.75 -3.96
CA TYR A 25 14.76 -2.66 -4.70
C TYR A 25 15.49 -1.33 -4.48
N ASN A 26 15.77 -0.97 -3.22
CA ASN A 26 16.54 0.23 -2.88
C ASN A 26 17.32 0.01 -1.56
N HIS A 27 17.72 1.11 -0.92
CA HIS A 27 18.55 1.09 0.29
C HIS A 27 17.94 0.29 1.45
N ASN A 28 16.60 0.22 1.56
CA ASN A 28 15.90 -0.43 2.68
C ASN A 28 14.70 -1.30 2.26
N THR A 29 14.45 -1.48 0.96
CA THR A 29 13.32 -2.25 0.44
C THR A 29 13.79 -3.40 -0.43
N ALA A 30 13.19 -4.58 -0.27
CA ALA A 30 13.44 -5.75 -1.10
C ALA A 30 12.15 -6.50 -1.43
N LYS A 31 12.11 -7.12 -2.61
CA LYS A 31 11.09 -8.11 -2.98
C LYS A 31 11.58 -9.50 -2.56
N VAL A 32 10.76 -10.18 -1.78
CA VAL A 32 11.02 -11.50 -1.21
C VAL A 32 10.10 -12.49 -1.90
N ARG A 33 10.63 -13.61 -2.39
CA ARG A 33 9.82 -14.70 -2.97
C ARG A 33 9.89 -15.95 -2.11
N VAL A 34 8.74 -16.56 -1.87
CA VAL A 34 8.63 -17.85 -1.20
C VAL A 34 7.79 -18.83 -2.04
N PRO A 35 8.07 -20.14 -1.97
CA PRO A 35 7.27 -21.15 -2.68
C PRO A 35 5.80 -21.12 -2.22
N SER A 36 4.87 -21.27 -3.16
CA SER A 36 3.43 -21.29 -2.86
C SER A 36 2.70 -22.37 -3.65
N SER A 37 2.00 -23.28 -2.97
CA SER A 37 1.43 -24.46 -3.64
C SER A 37 -0.02 -24.32 -4.14
N ARG A 38 -0.79 -23.30 -3.71
CA ARG A 38 -2.21 -23.07 -4.12
C ARG A 38 -2.58 -21.57 -4.07
N ARG A 39 -3.79 -21.25 -4.56
CA ARG A 39 -4.40 -19.90 -4.63
C ARG A 39 -4.04 -19.04 -3.42
N GLN A 40 -3.52 -17.84 -3.68
CA GLN A 40 -3.13 -16.91 -2.64
C GLN A 40 -4.37 -16.23 -2.05
N ARG A 41 -4.33 -15.97 -0.75
CA ARG A 41 -5.28 -15.07 -0.07
C ARG A 41 -4.75 -13.65 -0.13
N ASP A 42 -5.64 -12.67 -0.13
CA ASP A 42 -5.30 -11.25 -0.24
C ASP A 42 -4.45 -10.74 0.95
N LEU A 43 -4.53 -11.42 2.11
CA LEU A 43 -3.77 -11.08 3.30
C LEU A 43 -3.15 -12.34 3.93
N CYS A 44 -1.88 -12.27 4.31
CA CYS A 44 -1.18 -13.27 5.10
C CYS A 44 -0.59 -12.68 6.38
N LYS A 45 -0.25 -13.53 7.36
CA LYS A 45 0.53 -13.14 8.54
C LYS A 45 1.91 -13.78 8.40
N GLY A 46 2.96 -12.97 8.52
CA GLY A 46 4.33 -13.43 8.64
C GLY A 46 4.78 -13.35 10.09
N GLY A 47 5.36 -14.43 10.61
CA GLY A 47 6.02 -14.47 11.90
C GLY A 47 7.54 -14.36 11.73
N GLY A 48 8.21 -13.74 12.69
CA GLY A 48 9.67 -13.68 12.80
C GLY A 48 10.06 -12.95 14.09
N ASP A 49 11.33 -12.87 14.40
CA ASP A 49 11.79 -12.18 15.61
C ASP A 49 12.17 -10.72 15.31
N ASP A 50 11.96 -9.82 16.27
CA ASP A 50 12.50 -8.47 16.22
C ASP A 50 14.01 -8.45 16.50
N ASN A 51 14.60 -7.24 16.48
CA ASN A 51 16.03 -7.05 16.75
C ASN A 51 16.44 -7.45 18.19
N GLU A 52 15.48 -7.66 19.09
CA GLU A 52 15.70 -8.11 20.48
C GLU A 52 15.42 -9.62 20.64
N GLY A 53 15.09 -10.33 19.55
CA GLY A 53 14.76 -11.75 19.58
C GLY A 53 13.33 -12.06 20.05
N LYS A 54 12.44 -11.07 20.12
CA LYS A 54 11.04 -11.28 20.52
C LYS A 54 10.20 -11.66 19.31
N PRO A 55 9.27 -12.64 19.46
CA PRO A 55 8.41 -13.06 18.37
C PRO A 55 7.45 -11.95 17.97
N VAL A 56 7.45 -11.65 16.68
CA VAL A 56 6.67 -10.60 16.03
C VAL A 56 5.86 -11.20 14.89
N VAL A 57 4.54 -10.96 14.95
CA VAL A 57 3.62 -11.27 13.85
C VAL A 57 3.19 -9.98 13.18
N ARG A 58 3.25 -9.95 11.85
CA ARG A 58 2.81 -8.81 11.03
C ARG A 58 1.92 -9.25 9.87
N PRO A 59 0.90 -8.47 9.50
CA PRO A 59 0.13 -8.71 8.30
C PRO A 59 0.91 -8.28 7.04
N TYR A 60 0.85 -9.10 5.99
CA TYR A 60 1.46 -8.86 4.68
C TYR A 60 0.43 -9.06 3.56
N THR A 61 0.47 -8.20 2.54
CA THR A 61 -0.36 -8.31 1.32
C THR A 61 0.53 -8.74 0.17
N PRO A 62 0.36 -9.95 -0.37
CA PRO A 62 1.25 -10.48 -1.41
C PRO A 62 1.20 -9.70 -2.72
N VAL A 63 2.36 -9.34 -3.28
CA VAL A 63 2.53 -8.63 -4.58
C VAL A 63 2.45 -9.51 -5.83
N SER A 64 2.36 -10.81 -5.63
CA SER A 64 2.06 -11.80 -6.68
C SER A 64 0.57 -11.80 -7.00
N ALA A 65 0.20 -12.10 -8.24
CA ALA A 65 -1.21 -12.23 -8.59
C ALA A 65 -1.81 -13.48 -7.90
N PRO A 66 -3.10 -13.45 -7.49
CA PRO A 66 -3.72 -14.56 -6.74
C PRO A 66 -3.65 -15.92 -7.44
N HIS A 67 -3.51 -15.90 -8.77
CA HIS A 67 -3.47 -17.06 -9.65
C HIS A 67 -2.08 -17.44 -10.14
N THR A 68 -1.01 -16.74 -9.76
CA THR A 68 0.36 -17.12 -10.12
C THR A 68 0.73 -18.41 -9.38
N PRO A 69 0.85 -19.57 -10.06
CA PRO A 69 1.17 -20.82 -9.39
C PRO A 69 2.64 -20.80 -8.93
N GLY A 70 2.91 -21.42 -7.78
CA GLY A 70 4.28 -21.72 -7.36
C GLY A 70 4.99 -20.63 -6.55
N GLU A 71 4.54 -19.36 -6.55
CA GLU A 71 5.31 -18.27 -5.94
C GLU A 71 4.44 -17.21 -5.25
N LEU A 72 4.69 -17.00 -3.95
CA LEU A 72 4.23 -15.85 -3.17
C LEU A 72 5.33 -14.81 -3.15
N ALA A 73 5.04 -13.59 -3.62
CA ALA A 73 5.98 -12.48 -3.57
C ALA A 73 5.53 -11.43 -2.56
N LEU A 74 6.42 -10.96 -1.71
CA LEU A 74 6.20 -9.85 -0.77
C LEU A 74 7.17 -8.71 -1.12
N VAL A 75 6.77 -7.46 -0.94
CA VAL A 75 7.71 -6.32 -0.96
C VAL A 75 7.81 -5.78 0.44
N ILE A 76 9.00 -5.85 1.00
CA ILE A 76 9.28 -5.60 2.42
C ILE A 76 10.22 -4.41 2.53
N LYS A 77 9.80 -3.39 3.29
CA LYS A 77 10.67 -2.29 3.72
C LYS A 77 11.16 -2.57 5.14
N ARG A 78 12.47 -2.58 5.33
CA ARG A 78 13.13 -2.73 6.64
C ARG A 78 13.42 -1.37 7.23
N TYR A 79 13.16 -1.21 8.52
CA TYR A 79 13.49 -0.02 9.27
C TYR A 79 14.59 -0.36 10.29
N PRO A 80 15.52 0.57 10.59
CA PRO A 80 16.69 0.28 11.43
C PRO A 80 16.34 -0.19 12.84
N ASP A 81 15.21 0.25 13.36
CA ASP A 81 14.67 -0.08 14.68
C ASP A 81 14.04 -1.48 14.75
N GLY A 82 13.82 -2.16 13.62
CA GLY A 82 13.30 -3.53 13.55
C GLY A 82 11.83 -3.68 13.94
N THR A 83 11.20 -2.63 14.45
CA THR A 83 9.82 -2.61 14.94
C THR A 83 8.77 -2.68 13.82
N ASP A 84 9.11 -2.20 12.62
CA ASP A 84 8.15 -2.01 11.53
C ASP A 84 8.61 -2.65 10.20
N ILE A 85 8.62 -3.98 10.09
CA ILE A 85 8.64 -4.61 8.77
C ILE A 85 7.28 -4.34 8.09
N HIS A 86 7.17 -3.22 7.38
CA HIS A 86 5.99 -2.91 6.60
C HIS A 86 6.07 -3.60 5.25
N THR A 87 5.08 -4.46 4.98
CA THR A 87 4.75 -4.81 3.61
C THR A 87 4.27 -3.57 2.90
N LEU A 88 4.79 -3.36 1.72
CA LEU A 88 4.35 -2.30 0.85
C LEU A 88 3.04 -2.69 0.18
N PHE A 89 1.95 -2.42 0.91
CA PHE A 89 0.57 -2.45 0.42
C PHE A 89 0.40 -1.67 -0.90
N HIS A 90 1.22 -0.64 -1.13
CA HIS A 90 1.17 0.22 -2.29
C HIS A 90 1.17 -0.55 -3.62
N ARG A 91 1.97 -1.62 -3.76
CA ARG A 91 2.14 -2.28 -5.07
C ARG A 91 0.92 -3.09 -5.50
N ASN A 92 0.18 -3.70 -4.58
CA ASN A 92 -1.08 -4.37 -4.93
C ASN A 92 -2.26 -3.45 -4.88
N LEU A 93 -2.28 -2.52 -3.95
CA LEU A 93 -3.43 -1.64 -3.83
C LEU A 93 -3.61 -0.81 -5.10
N ILE A 94 -2.51 -0.17 -5.53
CA ILE A 94 -2.51 0.69 -6.70
C ILE A 94 -2.66 -0.17 -7.97
N ARG A 95 -2.02 -1.34 -8.06
CA ARG A 95 -2.13 -2.20 -9.25
C ARG A 95 -3.46 -2.97 -9.35
N HIS A 96 -4.01 -3.44 -8.24
CA HIS A 96 -5.23 -4.26 -8.25
C HIS A 96 -6.46 -3.37 -8.52
N ILE A 97 -6.60 -2.25 -7.80
CA ILE A 97 -7.70 -1.31 -8.02
C ILE A 97 -7.63 -0.72 -9.43
N MET A 98 -6.43 -0.30 -9.86
CA MET A 98 -6.32 0.49 -11.08
C MET A 98 -6.15 -0.38 -12.32
N THR A 99 -5.35 -1.44 -12.27
CA THR A 99 -4.98 -2.21 -13.47
C THR A 99 -5.92 -3.39 -13.77
N GLN A 100 -6.59 -3.98 -12.77
CA GLN A 100 -7.49 -5.12 -13.00
C GLN A 100 -8.97 -4.72 -13.11
N HIS A 101 -9.41 -3.70 -12.37
CA HIS A 101 -10.84 -3.40 -12.25
C HIS A 101 -11.31 -2.16 -13.01
N SER A 102 -10.43 -1.21 -13.38
CA SER A 102 -10.92 0.08 -13.87
C SER A 102 -10.16 0.67 -15.07
N LEU A 103 -8.83 0.81 -15.03
CA LEU A 103 -8.11 1.41 -16.16
C LEU A 103 -8.07 0.50 -17.39
N ALA A 104 -8.19 -0.82 -17.22
CA ALA A 104 -8.23 -1.77 -18.33
C ALA A 104 -9.62 -1.93 -18.97
N GLN A 105 -10.68 -1.42 -18.35
CA GLN A 105 -12.05 -1.60 -18.83
C GLN A 105 -12.47 -0.43 -19.74
N PRO A 106 -12.91 -0.70 -20.99
CA PRO A 106 -13.17 0.35 -21.98
C PRO A 106 -14.36 1.26 -21.62
N ASN A 107 -15.31 0.78 -20.82
CA ASN A 107 -16.52 1.51 -20.44
C ASN A 107 -16.43 2.17 -19.05
N GLU A 108 -15.28 2.06 -18.38
CA GLU A 108 -15.11 2.60 -17.03
C GLU A 108 -14.52 4.01 -17.06
N THR A 109 -15.24 4.95 -16.46
CA THR A 109 -14.94 6.40 -16.50
C THR A 109 -14.37 6.94 -15.19
N THR A 110 -14.25 6.09 -14.17
CA THR A 110 -13.68 6.45 -12.87
C THR A 110 -12.30 7.10 -13.02
N LYS A 111 -12.12 8.23 -12.33
CA LYS A 111 -10.85 8.95 -12.24
C LYS A 111 -10.18 8.62 -10.92
N PHE A 112 -8.89 8.37 -10.97
CA PHE A 112 -8.06 8.04 -9.82
C PHE A 112 -7.03 9.12 -9.59
N LYS A 113 -6.91 9.55 -8.33
CA LYS A 113 -5.90 10.50 -7.88
C LYS A 113 -5.17 9.92 -6.69
N LEU A 114 -3.86 9.78 -6.80
CA LEU A 114 -3.01 9.24 -5.74
C LEU A 114 -2.13 10.33 -5.14
N ILE A 115 -2.26 10.57 -3.84
CA ILE A 115 -1.26 11.32 -3.06
C ILE A 115 -0.33 10.31 -2.43
N PHE A 116 0.95 10.32 -2.82
CA PHE A 116 1.94 9.37 -2.32
C PHE A 116 3.02 10.08 -1.50
N GLY A 117 2.94 9.91 -0.17
CA GLY A 117 3.86 10.52 0.78
C GLY A 117 5.06 9.64 1.10
N ASN A 118 6.27 10.17 0.95
CA ASN A 118 7.52 9.46 1.27
C ASN A 118 8.49 10.36 2.05
N VAL A 119 9.51 9.74 2.64
CA VAL A 119 10.51 10.47 3.42
C VAL A 119 11.47 11.20 2.49
N THR A 120 12.19 10.48 1.65
CA THR A 120 13.09 11.03 0.61
C THR A 120 12.62 10.62 -0.79
N PRO A 121 13.13 11.23 -1.87
CA PRO A 121 12.80 10.78 -3.23
C PRO A 121 13.21 9.31 -3.49
N ALA A 122 14.29 8.84 -2.86
CA ALA A 122 14.76 7.45 -2.94
C ALA A 122 13.84 6.44 -2.23
N ASP A 123 12.91 6.92 -1.39
CA ASP A 123 11.90 6.10 -0.73
C ASP A 123 10.64 5.90 -1.57
N ILE A 124 10.50 6.59 -2.72
CA ILE A 124 9.35 6.41 -3.61
C ILE A 124 9.46 5.05 -4.26
N LEU A 125 8.44 4.22 -4.05
CA LEU A 125 8.41 2.88 -4.57
C LEU A 125 7.56 2.87 -5.82
N ILE A 126 7.92 1.99 -6.75
CA ILE A 126 7.26 1.81 -8.04
C ILE A 126 7.04 3.11 -8.81
N ARG A 127 7.92 4.10 -8.62
CA ARG A 127 7.78 5.44 -9.20
C ARG A 127 7.63 5.39 -10.72
N GLU A 128 8.51 4.64 -11.38
CA GLU A 128 8.50 4.47 -12.83
C GLU A 128 7.18 3.83 -13.30
N GLU A 129 6.68 2.80 -12.60
CA GLU A 129 5.41 2.17 -12.96
C GLU A 129 4.20 3.10 -12.74
N LEU A 130 4.23 3.95 -11.70
CA LEU A 130 3.18 4.94 -11.45
C LEU A 130 3.20 6.06 -12.49
N ASP A 131 4.38 6.56 -12.84
CA ASP A 131 4.56 7.61 -13.85
C ASP A 131 4.16 7.08 -15.24
N GLU A 132 4.55 5.85 -15.58
CA GLU A 132 4.12 5.17 -16.80
C GLU A 132 2.60 4.99 -16.83
N MET A 133 2.00 4.53 -15.73
CA MET A 133 0.54 4.37 -15.64
C MET A 133 -0.18 5.72 -15.81
N ALA A 134 0.34 6.79 -15.22
CA ALA A 134 -0.24 8.12 -15.34
C ALA A 134 -0.20 8.60 -16.81
N SER A 135 0.95 8.45 -17.47
CA SER A 135 1.12 8.83 -18.89
C SER A 135 0.20 8.05 -19.83
N LYS A 136 -0.05 6.76 -19.57
CA LYS A 136 -0.90 5.90 -20.42
C LYS A 136 -2.39 5.99 -20.09
N SER A 137 -2.77 6.62 -18.98
CA SER A 137 -4.16 6.63 -18.51
C SER A 137 -5.11 7.56 -19.26
N ASN A 138 -4.59 8.37 -20.20
CA ASN A 138 -5.33 9.44 -20.87
C ASN A 138 -6.02 10.40 -19.88
N GLY A 139 -5.31 10.76 -18.81
CA GLY A 139 -5.80 11.66 -17.76
C GLY A 139 -6.75 11.03 -16.73
N ARG A 140 -7.02 9.72 -16.80
CA ARG A 140 -7.81 9.02 -15.77
C ARG A 140 -7.03 8.71 -14.50
N PHE A 141 -5.71 8.68 -14.56
CA PHE A 141 -4.86 8.53 -13.40
C PHE A 141 -3.90 9.70 -13.28
N GLU A 142 -3.91 10.32 -12.11
CA GLU A 142 -2.91 11.28 -11.69
C GLU A 142 -2.23 10.77 -10.41
N VAL A 143 -0.93 11.04 -10.29
CA VAL A 143 -0.16 10.82 -9.06
C VAL A 143 0.53 12.11 -8.62
N ARG A 144 0.54 12.38 -7.31
CA ARG A 144 1.24 13.49 -6.67
C ARG A 144 2.13 12.97 -5.56
N TYR A 145 3.43 13.12 -5.73
CA TYR A 145 4.42 12.75 -4.74
C TYR A 145 4.64 13.89 -3.73
N ILE A 146 4.61 13.57 -2.43
CA ILE A 146 4.88 14.51 -1.34
C ILE A 146 6.10 14.01 -0.56
N ILE A 147 7.16 14.82 -0.50
CA ILE A 147 8.44 14.42 0.11
C ILE A 147 8.74 15.25 1.34
N SER A 148 8.89 14.59 2.49
CA SER A 148 9.09 15.28 3.78
C SER A 148 10.54 15.72 4.03
N ARG A 149 11.52 15.01 3.47
CA ARG A 149 12.95 15.33 3.50
C ARG A 149 13.52 15.28 2.07
N PRO A 150 13.20 16.28 1.23
CA PRO A 150 13.69 16.34 -0.14
C PRO A 150 15.19 16.64 -0.18
N ASP A 151 15.88 16.08 -1.16
CA ASP A 151 17.20 16.56 -1.57
C ASP A 151 17.07 17.75 -2.53
N GLU A 152 18.20 18.30 -2.96
CA GLU A 152 18.26 19.47 -3.84
C GLU A 152 17.67 19.21 -5.23
N THR A 153 17.55 17.95 -5.65
CA THR A 153 17.01 17.57 -6.97
C THR A 153 15.48 17.54 -6.98
N TRP A 154 14.83 17.57 -5.81
CA TRP A 154 13.38 17.46 -5.71
C TRP A 154 12.67 18.77 -6.03
N THR A 155 11.97 18.77 -7.17
CA THR A 155 11.14 19.90 -7.65
C THR A 155 9.65 19.76 -7.32
N GLY A 156 9.24 18.61 -6.78
CA GLY A 156 7.84 18.34 -6.42
C GLY A 156 7.41 18.94 -5.08
N ALA A 157 6.22 18.55 -4.62
CA ALA A 157 5.67 19.03 -3.37
C ALA A 157 6.50 18.54 -2.17
N LYS A 158 6.66 19.42 -1.18
CA LYS A 158 7.50 19.22 0.01
C LYS A 158 6.63 19.22 1.27
N GLY A 159 7.02 18.44 2.26
CA GLY A 159 6.36 18.38 3.57
C GLY A 159 5.60 17.09 3.83
N ARG A 160 4.50 17.18 4.58
CA ARG A 160 3.61 16.05 4.92
C ARG A 160 2.27 16.21 4.21
N ILE A 161 1.51 15.13 4.15
CA ILE A 161 0.12 15.18 3.67
C ILE A 161 -0.71 15.92 4.72
N ASP A 162 -1.29 17.04 4.33
CA ASP A 162 -2.14 17.90 5.17
C ASP A 162 -3.42 18.29 4.43
N ALA A 163 -4.30 19.06 5.10
CA ALA A 163 -5.55 19.54 4.52
C ALA A 163 -5.34 20.40 3.26
N LYS A 164 -4.24 21.16 3.17
CA LYS A 164 -3.93 21.98 2.00
C LYS A 164 -3.61 21.10 0.80
N VAL A 165 -2.75 20.09 0.97
CA VAL A 165 -2.41 19.13 -0.07
C VAL A 165 -3.66 18.39 -0.53
N ILE A 166 -4.45 17.86 0.40
CA ILE A 166 -5.69 17.13 0.09
C ILE A 166 -6.65 18.01 -0.71
N LYS A 167 -6.95 19.23 -0.23
CA LYS A 167 -7.85 20.17 -0.91
C LYS A 167 -7.36 20.57 -2.30
N SER A 168 -6.04 20.67 -2.50
CA SER A 168 -5.47 21.07 -3.78
C SER A 168 -5.55 20.00 -4.87
N TYR A 169 -5.73 18.73 -4.48
CA TYR A 169 -5.51 17.61 -5.38
C TYR A 169 -6.67 16.61 -5.45
N LEU A 170 -7.30 16.30 -4.32
CA LEU A 170 -8.45 15.40 -4.29
C LEU A 170 -9.75 16.15 -4.65
N PRO A 171 -10.72 15.47 -5.29
CA PRO A 171 -12.06 16.03 -5.48
C PRO A 171 -12.74 16.27 -4.14
N GLY A 172 -13.43 17.39 -4.01
CA GLY A 172 -14.00 17.81 -2.73
C GLY A 172 -15.21 16.98 -2.28
N PRO A 173 -15.60 17.10 -1.00
CA PRO A 173 -16.67 16.32 -0.40
C PRO A 173 -18.05 16.63 -0.99
N GLU A 174 -18.22 17.77 -1.65
CA GLU A 174 -19.45 18.17 -2.35
C GLU A 174 -19.90 17.19 -3.44
N LEU A 175 -19.00 16.29 -3.89
CA LEU A 175 -19.35 15.24 -4.84
C LEU A 175 -20.14 14.07 -4.23
N GLY A 176 -20.30 14.02 -2.89
CA GLY A 176 -21.10 13.01 -2.21
C GLY A 176 -20.62 11.59 -2.50
N SER A 177 -21.53 10.70 -2.90
CA SER A 177 -21.21 9.29 -3.23
C SER A 177 -20.34 9.11 -4.48
N ARG A 178 -20.07 10.17 -5.25
CA ARG A 178 -19.17 10.13 -6.42
C ARG A 178 -17.69 10.28 -6.06
N VAL A 179 -17.37 10.51 -4.78
CA VAL A 179 -16.00 10.50 -4.29
C VAL A 179 -15.84 9.45 -3.20
N MET A 180 -14.78 8.66 -3.33
CA MET A 180 -14.32 7.72 -2.33
C MET A 180 -12.83 7.96 -2.07
N VAL A 181 -12.47 8.14 -0.81
CA VAL A 181 -11.10 8.39 -0.36
C VAL A 181 -10.62 7.19 0.42
N PHE A 182 -9.56 6.55 -0.07
CA PHE A 182 -8.91 5.43 0.60
C PHE A 182 -7.64 5.91 1.30
N VAL A 183 -7.50 5.59 2.59
CA VAL A 183 -6.36 6.02 3.40
C VAL A 183 -5.57 4.81 3.88
N CYS A 184 -4.29 4.78 3.51
CA CYS A 184 -3.32 3.77 3.93
C CYS A 184 -2.00 4.44 4.30
N GLY A 185 -1.38 4.00 5.39
CA GLY A 185 -0.10 4.53 5.83
C GLY A 185 0.23 4.18 7.29
N PRO A 186 1.38 4.69 7.79
CA PRO A 186 1.77 4.55 9.19
C PRO A 186 0.71 5.13 10.14
N PRO A 187 0.61 4.63 11.38
CA PRO A 187 -0.42 5.07 12.34
C PRO A 187 -0.52 6.59 12.50
N GLY A 188 0.62 7.29 12.59
CA GLY A 188 0.64 8.75 12.70
C GLY A 188 0.10 9.48 11.47
N GLN A 189 0.32 8.94 10.26
CA GLN A 189 -0.25 9.51 9.03
C GLN A 189 -1.76 9.28 8.98
N VAL A 190 -2.23 8.07 9.29
CA VAL A 190 -3.67 7.76 9.27
C VAL A 190 -4.41 8.63 10.29
N ALA A 191 -3.88 8.73 11.51
CA ALA A 191 -4.46 9.58 12.55
C ALA A 191 -4.57 11.05 12.10
N ALA A 192 -3.53 11.60 11.47
CA ALA A 192 -3.53 12.98 10.99
C ALA A 192 -4.48 13.22 9.79
N VAL A 193 -4.68 12.22 8.93
CA VAL A 193 -5.47 12.35 7.69
C VAL A 193 -6.94 12.00 7.89
N SER A 194 -7.25 10.88 8.56
CA SER A 194 -8.61 10.36 8.70
C SER A 194 -9.03 10.04 10.14
N GLY A 195 -8.18 10.29 11.13
CA GLY A 195 -8.47 9.98 12.53
C GLY A 195 -8.11 8.55 12.95
N PRO A 196 -8.50 8.13 14.17
CA PRO A 196 -8.10 6.85 14.73
C PRO A 196 -8.71 5.67 13.96
N LYS A 197 -8.03 4.52 14.08
CA LYS A 197 -8.53 3.24 13.58
C LYS A 197 -9.37 2.57 14.67
N ASP A 198 -10.40 1.83 14.25
CA ASP A 198 -11.14 0.93 15.14
C ASP A 198 -10.91 -0.51 14.68
N GLY A 199 -9.93 -1.17 15.28
CA GLY A 199 -9.46 -2.49 14.86
C GLY A 199 -9.02 -2.51 13.40
N LEU A 200 -9.79 -3.24 12.56
CA LEU A 200 -9.56 -3.35 11.12
C LEU A 200 -10.38 -2.36 10.29
N ALA A 201 -11.27 -1.56 10.89
CA ALA A 201 -12.14 -0.61 10.21
C ALA A 201 -11.69 0.84 10.42
N GLN A 202 -12.23 1.76 9.61
CA GLN A 202 -12.10 3.20 9.88
C GLN A 202 -12.89 3.51 11.15
N GLY A 203 -12.22 4.09 12.15
CA GLY A 203 -12.85 4.55 13.38
C GLY A 203 -13.64 5.85 13.16
N GLU A 204 -13.80 6.65 14.21
CA GLU A 204 -14.38 7.99 14.04
C GLU A 204 -13.56 8.80 13.04
N LEU A 205 -14.24 9.39 12.04
CA LEU A 205 -13.59 10.26 11.08
C LEU A 205 -13.02 11.49 11.80
N GLY A 206 -11.73 11.72 11.59
CA GLY A 206 -10.94 12.79 12.19
C GLY A 206 -9.94 13.39 11.20
N GLY A 207 -9.06 14.24 11.72
CA GLY A 207 -7.94 14.80 10.98
C GLY A 207 -8.35 15.64 9.77
N ALA A 208 -7.42 15.77 8.83
CA ALA A 208 -7.54 16.69 7.70
C ALA A 208 -8.79 16.45 6.83
N LEU A 209 -9.23 15.20 6.65
CA LEU A 209 -10.44 14.89 5.87
C LEU A 209 -11.72 15.39 6.58
N LYS A 210 -11.81 15.24 7.91
CA LYS A 210 -12.94 15.81 8.68
C LYS A 210 -12.94 17.34 8.58
N ASP A 211 -11.77 17.97 8.74
CA ASP A 211 -11.62 19.42 8.70
C ASP A 211 -12.00 20.02 7.34
N LEU A 212 -11.85 19.24 6.26
CA LEU A 212 -12.25 19.62 4.91
C LEU A 212 -13.73 19.34 4.60
N GLY A 213 -14.47 18.73 5.52
CA GLY A 213 -15.90 18.45 5.38
C GLY A 213 -16.25 17.12 4.70
N TYR A 214 -15.29 16.19 4.58
CA TYR A 214 -15.62 14.81 4.16
C TYR A 214 -16.45 14.12 5.23
N VAL A 215 -17.32 13.21 4.80
CA VAL A 215 -18.15 12.39 5.69
C VAL A 215 -17.65 10.95 5.75
N LYS A 216 -18.09 10.22 6.78
CA LYS A 216 -17.65 8.84 7.04
C LYS A 216 -17.87 7.91 5.85
N GLU A 217 -18.94 8.12 5.10
CA GLU A 217 -19.34 7.32 3.94
C GLU A 217 -18.42 7.53 2.72
N GLN A 218 -17.61 8.58 2.74
CA GLN A 218 -16.63 8.88 1.70
C GLN A 218 -15.23 8.39 2.05
N VAL A 219 -14.94 8.05 3.31
CA VAL A 219 -13.57 7.78 3.79
C VAL A 219 -13.43 6.34 4.27
N TYR A 220 -12.54 5.62 3.60
CA TYR A 220 -12.32 4.20 3.82
C TYR A 220 -10.89 3.96 4.27
N TYR A 221 -10.78 3.35 5.45
CA TYR A 221 -9.58 2.65 5.86
C TYR A 221 -9.66 1.23 5.31
N LYS A 222 -8.51 0.69 4.91
CA LYS A 222 -8.25 -0.74 4.67
C LYS A 222 -8.47 -1.27 3.24
N PHE A 223 -7.68 -2.32 2.95
CA PHE A 223 -8.10 -3.55 2.27
C PHE A 223 -7.60 -4.72 3.15
#